data_AF-A0A966B4J4-F1
#
_entry.id   AF-A0A966B4J4-F1
#
_cell.length_a   1.000
_cell.length_b   1.000
_cell.length_c   1.000
_cell.angle_alpha   90.00
_cell.angle_beta   90.00
_cell.angle_gamma   90.00
#
_symmetry.space_group_name_H-M   'P 1'
#
loop_
_entity.id
_entity.type
_entity.pdbx_description
1 polymer ?
#
loop_
_entity_poly.entity_id
_entity_poly.type
_entity_poly.pdbx_seq_one_letter_code
_entity_poly.pdbx_strand_id
1 'polypeptide(L)'
;MDLSGTWRATPPSEELRRTFHEPELDDRSWHPIEVPGHWAHVPEMASERAMLHRTRFHAPKPDDERRRWLRFDGISQQGDIWLNGGYVGDTDGYFVPHVLRSPT
;
A
#
# COMPACT_ATOMS: atom_id res chain seq x y z
N MET A 1 -6.23 -6.82 -12.53
CA MET A 1 -6.01 -5.38 -12.77
C MET A 1 -4.62 -5.08 -12.29
N ASP A 2 -3.87 -4.29 -13.05
CA ASP A 2 -2.55 -3.83 -12.63
C ASP A 2 -2.69 -2.54 -11.81
N LEU A 3 -1.98 -2.48 -10.69
CA LEU A 3 -1.94 -1.32 -9.78
C LEU A 3 -0.59 -0.58 -9.85
N SER A 4 0.28 -0.94 -10.79
CA SER A 4 1.52 -0.23 -11.10
C SER A 4 1.25 1.23 -11.53
N GLY A 5 2.24 2.09 -11.33
CA GLY A 5 2.19 3.52 -11.63
C GLY A 5 2.46 4.38 -10.39
N THR A 6 1.93 5.61 -10.40
CA THR A 6 2.22 6.59 -9.35
C THR A 6 1.37 6.36 -8.10
N TRP A 7 2.04 6.10 -6.98
CA TRP A 7 1.45 6.01 -5.64
C TRP A 7 1.84 7.24 -4.81
N ARG A 8 1.25 7.39 -3.63
CA ARG A 8 1.62 8.39 -2.63
C ARG A 8 2.44 7.74 -1.53
N ALA A 9 3.52 8.38 -1.12
CA ALA A 9 4.37 7.90 -0.05
C ALA A 9 4.79 9.00 0.92
N THR A 10 4.88 8.65 2.20
CA THR A 10 5.41 9.53 3.25
C THR A 10 6.09 8.71 4.35
N PRO A 11 7.11 9.27 5.03
CA PRO A 11 7.61 8.69 6.26
C PRO A 11 6.50 8.64 7.33
N PRO A 12 6.44 7.60 8.16
CA PRO A 12 5.43 7.48 9.20
C PRO A 12 5.70 8.43 10.37
N SER A 13 4.74 9.30 10.70
CA SER A 13 4.65 9.99 12.00
C SER A 13 3.94 9.12 13.04
N GLU A 14 3.90 9.52 14.32
CA GLU A 14 3.13 8.78 15.34
C GLU A 14 1.63 8.79 15.01
N GLU A 15 1.11 9.95 14.62
CA GLU A 15 -0.29 10.11 14.21
C GLU A 15 -0.60 9.25 12.99
N LEU A 16 0.23 9.34 11.94
CA LEU A 16 -0.02 8.60 10.70
C LEU A 16 0.02 7.10 10.93
N ARG A 17 0.83 6.56 11.85
CA ARG A 17 0.79 5.12 12.20
C ARG A 17 -0.59 4.66 12.67
N ARG A 18 -1.41 5.57 13.21
CA ARG A 18 -2.75 5.28 13.71
C ARG A 18 -3.85 5.56 12.68
N THR A 19 -3.62 6.47 11.74
CA THR A 19 -4.68 7.00 10.86
C THR A 19 -4.46 6.71 9.37
N PHE A 20 -3.28 6.26 8.93
CA PHE A 20 -2.96 6.12 7.50
C PHE A 20 -3.86 5.16 6.72
N HIS A 21 -4.55 4.25 7.40
CA HIS A 21 -5.47 3.31 6.77
C HIS A 21 -6.85 3.92 6.50
N GLU A 22 -7.16 5.07 7.11
CA GLU A 22 -8.47 5.72 6.98
C GLU A 22 -8.73 6.17 5.53
N PRO A 23 -9.87 5.79 4.92
CA PRO A 23 -10.20 6.14 3.54
C PRO A 23 -10.22 7.66 3.28
N GLU A 24 -10.71 8.41 4.26
CA GLU A 24 -10.92 9.86 4.18
C GLU A 24 -9.67 10.69 4.46
N LEU A 25 -8.55 10.05 4.87
CA LEU A 25 -7.30 10.78 5.09
C LEU A 25 -6.85 11.48 3.80
N ASP A 26 -6.51 12.76 3.93
CA ASP A 26 -5.94 13.56 2.85
C ASP A 26 -4.45 13.26 2.70
N ASP A 27 -4.10 12.59 1.60
CA ASP A 27 -2.74 12.21 1.22
C ASP A 27 -2.19 13.07 0.07
N ARG A 28 -2.86 14.17 -0.30
CA ARG A 28 -2.43 15.01 -1.44
C ARG A 28 -1.05 15.64 -1.26
N SER A 29 -0.64 15.89 -0.01
CA SER A 29 0.67 16.41 0.35
C SER A 29 1.78 15.36 0.34
N TRP A 30 1.44 14.08 0.23
CA TRP A 30 2.42 13.00 0.22
C TRP A 30 3.16 12.97 -1.11
N HIS A 31 4.42 12.55 -1.06
CA HIS A 31 5.29 12.54 -2.22
C HIS A 31 4.79 11.50 -3.24
N PRO A 32 4.74 11.84 -4.55
CA PRO A 32 4.44 10.85 -5.58
C PRO A 32 5.63 9.91 -5.77
N ILE A 33 5.39 8.60 -5.86
CA ILE A 33 6.43 7.59 -6.10
C ILE A 33 5.98 6.59 -7.17
N GLU A 34 6.92 6.13 -8.00
CA GLU A 34 6.65 5.10 -9.00
C GLU A 34 6.71 3.70 -8.40
N VAL A 35 5.70 2.88 -8.72
CA VAL A 35 5.61 1.46 -8.35
C VAL A 35 5.53 0.62 -9.63
N PRO A 36 6.40 -0.38 -9.83
CA PRO A 36 7.43 -0.84 -8.90
C PRO A 36 8.63 0.13 -8.80
N GLY A 37 9.23 0.20 -7.62
CA GLY A 37 10.36 1.09 -7.31
C GLY A 37 10.74 1.02 -5.84
N HIS A 38 11.90 1.59 -5.49
CA HIS A 38 12.37 1.67 -4.11
C HIS A 38 12.37 3.13 -3.63
N TRP A 39 11.75 3.42 -2.48
CA TRP A 39 11.65 4.79 -1.97
C TRP A 39 13.00 5.46 -1.75
N ALA A 40 14.04 4.68 -1.44
CA ALA A 40 15.38 5.21 -1.25
C ALA A 40 16.02 5.81 -2.52
N HIS A 41 15.40 5.66 -3.70
CA HIS A 41 15.78 6.42 -4.89
C HIS A 41 15.36 7.90 -4.82
N VAL A 42 14.44 8.26 -3.92
CA VAL A 42 14.09 9.65 -3.59
C VAL A 42 15.09 10.13 -2.52
N PRO A 43 15.96 11.10 -2.80
CA PRO A 43 17.04 11.50 -1.89
C PRO A 43 16.57 11.87 -0.48
N GLU A 44 15.42 12.56 -0.38
CA GLU A 44 14.82 13.00 0.88
C GLU A 44 14.32 11.84 1.75
N MET A 45 14.13 10.65 1.16
CA MET A 45 13.61 9.44 1.82
C MET A 45 14.66 8.33 1.91
N ALA A 46 15.88 8.57 1.42
CA ALA A 46 16.92 7.55 1.33
C ALA A 46 17.35 6.99 2.69
N SER A 47 17.28 7.80 3.75
CA SER A 47 17.59 7.39 5.13
C SER A 47 16.39 6.79 5.88
N GLU A 48 15.20 6.80 5.30
CA GLU A 48 13.99 6.32 5.98
C GLU A 48 13.96 4.80 6.07
N ARG A 49 13.61 4.32 7.26
CA ARG A 49 13.57 2.88 7.57
C ARG A 49 12.23 2.23 7.28
N ALA A 50 11.18 3.04 7.13
CA ALA A 50 9.82 2.59 6.84
C ALA A 50 9.10 3.71 6.08
N MET A 51 8.18 3.31 5.22
CA MET A 51 7.40 4.23 4.40
C MET A 51 5.95 3.78 4.35
N LEU A 52 5.04 4.73 4.50
CA LEU A 52 3.62 4.52 4.24
C LEU A 52 3.38 4.73 2.76
N HIS A 53 2.68 3.80 2.13
CA HIS A 53 2.32 3.86 0.72
C HIS A 53 0.80 3.83 0.57
N ARG A 54 0.25 4.71 -0.27
CA ARG A 54 -1.19 4.80 -0.54
C ARG A 54 -1.46 4.94 -2.04
N THR A 55 -2.46 4.23 -2.52
CA THR A 55 -2.99 4.39 -3.88
C THR A 55 -4.51 4.28 -3.86
N ARG A 56 -5.17 5.06 -4.72
CA ARG A 56 -6.61 4.99 -4.94
C ARG A 56 -6.85 4.41 -6.33
N PHE A 57 -7.75 3.47 -6.45
CA PHE A 57 -8.09 2.83 -7.72
C PHE A 57 -9.59 2.60 -7.83
N HIS A 58 -10.09 2.57 -9.06
CA HIS A 58 -11.45 2.15 -9.35
C HIS A 58 -11.44 0.71 -9.85
N ALA A 59 -12.23 -0.13 -9.21
CA ALA A 59 -12.52 -1.47 -9.70
C ALA A 59 -14.04 -1.66 -9.75
N PRO A 60 -14.59 -2.39 -10.74
CA PRO A 60 -16.01 -2.69 -10.77
C PRO A 60 -16.42 -3.40 -9.49
N LYS A 61 -17.67 -3.27 -9.03
CA LYS A 61 -18.17 -4.04 -7.88
C LYS A 61 -17.98 -5.55 -8.15
N PRO A 62 -17.57 -6.36 -7.16
CA PRO A 62 -17.56 -7.81 -7.33
C PRO A 62 -18.99 -8.31 -7.56
N ASP A 63 -19.17 -9.22 -8.50
CA ASP A 63 -20.38 -10.05 -8.54
C ASP A 63 -20.36 -10.96 -7.30
N ASP A 64 -21.51 -11.26 -6.70
CA ASP A 64 -21.62 -11.94 -5.39
C ASP A 64 -20.91 -13.31 -5.32
N GLU A 65 -20.60 -13.92 -6.47
CA GLU A 65 -19.90 -15.21 -6.55
C GLU A 65 -18.37 -15.11 -6.76
N ARG A 66 -17.82 -13.91 -6.95
CA ARG A 66 -16.40 -13.74 -7.33
C ARG A 66 -15.56 -13.16 -6.20
N ARG A 67 -14.66 -13.98 -5.67
CA ARG A 67 -13.60 -13.56 -4.75
C ARG A 67 -12.57 -12.68 -5.46
N ARG A 68 -11.98 -11.75 -4.71
CA ARG A 68 -10.88 -10.89 -5.18
C ARG A 68 -9.68 -11.01 -4.25
N TRP A 69 -8.52 -10.76 -4.84
CA TRP A 69 -7.25 -10.83 -4.17
C TRP A 69 -6.40 -9.61 -4.54
N LEU A 70 -5.69 -9.09 -3.56
CA LEU A 70 -4.57 -8.18 -3.78
C LEU A 70 -3.31 -9.03 -3.90
N ARG A 71 -2.59 -8.90 -5.02
CA ARG A 71 -1.31 -9.57 -5.24
C ARG A 71 -0.19 -8.56 -5.22
N PHE A 72 0.78 -8.78 -4.34
CA PHE A 72 2.05 -8.04 -4.32
C PHE A 72 3.14 -8.98 -4.80
N ASP A 73 3.81 -8.62 -5.89
CA ASP A 73 4.87 -9.46 -6.46
C ASP A 73 6.16 -9.42 -5.63
N GLY A 74 6.33 -8.36 -4.84
CA GLY A 74 7.34 -8.23 -3.80
C GLY A 74 7.17 -6.93 -3.03
N ILE A 75 7.40 -6.97 -1.72
CA ILE A 75 7.55 -5.80 -0.87
C ILE A 75 8.97 -5.82 -0.32
N SER A 76 9.65 -4.67 -0.33
CA SER A 76 10.97 -4.54 0.28
C SER A 76 10.77 -4.60 1.80
N GLN A 77 11.11 -5.74 2.42
CA GLN A 77 10.87 -6.08 3.83
C GLN A 77 9.44 -6.57 4.12
N GLN A 78 8.91 -6.22 5.30
CA GLN A 78 7.56 -6.51 5.75
C GLN A 78 6.66 -5.29 5.52
N GLY A 79 5.39 -5.52 5.22
CA GLY A 79 4.38 -4.48 5.13
C GLY A 79 3.05 -4.98 5.67
N ASP A 80 2.40 -4.17 6.48
CA ASP A 80 1.02 -4.36 6.85
C ASP A 80 0.11 -3.73 5.76
N ILE A 81 -0.97 -4.42 5.38
CA ILE A 81 -1.83 -4.02 4.26
C ILE A 81 -3.26 -3.75 4.73
N TRP A 82 -3.82 -2.64 4.22
CA TRP A 82 -5.21 -2.25 4.42
C TRP A 82 -5.90 -2.02 3.08
N LEU A 83 -7.21 -2.24 3.05
CA LEU A 83 -8.10 -1.89 1.94
C LEU A 83 -9.36 -1.24 2.50
N ASN A 84 -9.63 0.01 2.09
CA ASN A 84 -10.79 0.78 2.55
C ASN A 84 -10.92 0.83 4.09
N GLY A 85 -9.81 1.03 4.81
CA GLY A 85 -9.77 1.06 6.28
C GLY A 85 -9.74 -0.31 6.97
N GLY A 86 -10.14 -1.39 6.28
CA GLY A 86 -10.07 -2.74 6.81
C GLY A 86 -8.65 -3.31 6.72
N TYR A 87 -8.13 -3.86 7.82
CA TYR A 87 -6.88 -4.62 7.80
C TYR A 87 -7.08 -5.91 6.99
N VAL A 88 -6.15 -6.15 6.08
CA VAL A 88 -6.19 -7.27 5.12
C VAL A 88 -5.21 -8.36 5.51
N GLY A 89 -4.06 -7.98 6.08
CA GLY A 89 -3.00 -8.90 6.50
C GLY A 89 -1.63 -8.24 6.32
N ASP A 90 -0.60 -8.95 6.75
CA ASP A 90 0.79 -8.55 6.59
C ASP A 90 1.49 -9.41 5.54
N THR A 91 2.59 -8.90 5.01
CA THR A 91 3.50 -9.63 4.14
C THR A 91 4.70 -10.10 4.95
N ASP A 92 4.65 -11.31 5.50
CA ASP A 92 5.83 -11.93 6.12
C ASP A 92 6.68 -12.64 5.06
N GLY A 93 7.82 -12.04 4.67
CA GLY A 93 8.78 -12.65 3.75
C GLY A 93 9.51 -11.68 2.80
N TYR A 94 10.79 -11.95 2.54
CA TYR A 94 11.60 -11.25 1.55
C TYR A 94 11.22 -11.68 0.13
N PHE A 95 10.76 -10.75 -0.72
CA PHE A 95 10.57 -10.94 -2.17
C PHE A 95 9.84 -12.24 -2.58
N VAL A 96 8.78 -12.61 -1.85
CA VAL A 96 7.85 -13.67 -2.25
C VAL A 96 6.49 -13.07 -2.61
N PRO A 97 5.75 -13.64 -3.58
CA PRO A 97 4.41 -13.17 -3.88
C PRO A 97 3.46 -13.35 -2.69
N HIS A 98 2.76 -12.29 -2.31
CA HIS A 98 1.70 -12.34 -1.30
C HIS A 98 0.34 -12.14 -1.95
N VAL A 99 -0.62 -12.99 -1.56
CA VAL A 99 -2.00 -12.95 -2.04
C VAL A 99 -2.91 -12.77 -0.83
N LEU A 100 -3.47 -11.57 -0.67
CA LEU A 100 -4.33 -11.25 0.46
C LEU A 100 -5.79 -11.08 0.03
N ARG A 101 -6.71 -11.56 0.86
CA ARG A 101 -8.15 -11.55 0.59
C ARG A 101 -8.78 -10.24 1.04
N SER A 102 -9.56 -9.58 0.19
CA SER A 102 -10.31 -8.39 0.58
C SER A 102 -11.40 -8.71 1.62
N PRO A 103 -11.74 -7.78 2.54
CA PRO A 103 -12.93 -7.90 3.39
C PRO A 103 -14.20 -7.94 2.52
N THR A 104 -15.21 -8.69 2.97
CA THR A 104 -16.53 -8.85 2.31
C THR A 104 -17.38 -7.60 2.39
#